data_AF-G9KKP3-F1
#
_entry.id   AF-G9KKP3-F1
#
_cell.length_a   1.000
_cell.length_b   1.000
_cell.length_c   1.000
_cell.angle_alpha   90.00
_cell.angle_beta   90.00
_cell.angle_gamma   90.00
#
_symmetry.space_group_name_H-M   'P 1'
#
loop_
_entity.id
_entity.type
_entity.pdbx_description
1 polymer ?
#
loop_
_entity_poly.entity_id
_entity_poly.type
_entity_poly.pdbx_seq_one_letter_code
_entity_poly.pdbx_strand_id
1 'polypeptide(L)' 'NAGVAGIIGPTLWLTQNDFHRVLNVNTLGPIGVTLALLPLLQQARGRVVNITSVLGRLAANGGGYCVSKFGLEAFS' A
#
# COMPACT_ATOMS: atom_id res chain seq x y z
N ASN A 1 -4.95 6.06 -8.72
CA ASN A 1 -4.88 4.87 -7.85
C ASN A 1 -3.88 3.88 -8.45
N ALA A 2 -2.63 3.89 -7.96
CA ALA A 2 -1.60 2.96 -8.40
C ALA A 2 -1.50 1.79 -7.42
N GLY A 3 -1.36 0.56 -7.93
CA GLY A 3 -1.17 -0.62 -7.10
C GLY A 3 -0.67 -1.82 -7.89
N VAL A 4 0.18 -2.64 -7.27
CA VAL A 4 0.74 -3.85 -7.86
C VAL A 4 0.55 -5.05 -6.94
N ALA A 5 0.27 -6.22 -7.50
CA ALA A 5 0.19 -7.47 -6.73
C ALA A 5 1.58 -7.94 -6.26
N GLY A 6 2.60 -7.76 -7.10
CA GLY A 6 3.90 -8.40 -6.90
C GLY A 6 3.83 -9.90 -7.13
N ILE A 7 4.87 -10.61 -6.69
CA ILE A 7 4.92 -12.07 -6.73
C ILE A 7 4.10 -12.61 -5.56
N ILE A 8 3.16 -13.50 -5.87
CA ILE A 8 2.37 -14.24 -4.87
C ILE A 8 2.87 -15.68 -4.87
N GLY A 9 3.32 -16.14 -3.71
CA GLY A 9 3.83 -17.50 -3.54
C GLY A 9 4.25 -17.78 -2.10
N PRO A 10 4.70 -19.01 -1.81
CA PRO A 10 5.32 -19.37 -0.55
C PRO A 10 6.48 -18.44 -0.20
N THR A 11 6.63 -18.09 1.08
CA THR A 11 7.68 -17.20 1.57
C THR A 11 9.09 -17.65 1.17
N LEU A 12 9.32 -18.96 1.08
CA LEU A 12 10.61 -19.53 0.67
C LEU A 12 11.02 -19.18 -0.77
N TRP A 13 10.09 -18.74 -1.62
CA TRP A 13 10.37 -18.35 -3.01
C TRP A 13 10.60 -16.85 -3.17
N LEU A 14 10.47 -16.08 -2.09
CA LEU A 14 10.46 -14.63 -2.13
C LEU A 14 11.75 -14.05 -1.57
N THR A 15 12.17 -12.95 -2.18
CA THR A 15 13.26 -12.12 -1.72
C THR A 15 12.73 -10.89 -0.99
N GLN A 16 13.58 -10.23 -0.22
CA GLN A 16 13.22 -8.96 0.41
C GLN A 16 12.82 -7.89 -0.62
N ASN A 17 13.44 -7.91 -1.81
CA ASN A 17 13.12 -6.98 -2.88
C ASN A 17 11.69 -7.16 -3.42
N ASP A 18 11.14 -8.37 -3.39
CA ASP A 18 9.76 -8.62 -3.80
C ASP A 18 8.76 -7.91 -2.88
N PHE A 19 9.07 -7.86 -1.57
CA PHE A 19 8.29 -7.10 -0.60
C PHE A 19 8.48 -5.59 -0.80
N HIS A 20 9.73 -5.12 -0.87
CA HIS A 20 10.04 -3.69 -1.05
C HIS A 20 9.35 -3.11 -2.27
N ARG A 21 9.38 -3.81 -3.41
CA ARG A 21 8.70 -3.36 -4.63
C ARG A 21 7.21 -3.09 -4.40
N VAL A 22 6.51 -4.00 -3.72
CA VAL A 22 5.07 -3.87 -3.49
C VAL A 22 4.79 -2.80 -2.44
N LEU A 23 5.54 -2.76 -1.34
CA LEU A 23 5.38 -1.77 -0.27
C LEU A 23 5.65 -0.34 -0.73
N ASN A 24 6.69 -0.14 -1.55
CA ASN A 24 7.04 1.15 -2.12
C ASN A 24 5.90 1.73 -2.96
N VAL A 25 5.22 0.90 -3.75
CA VAL A 25 4.11 1.35 -4.61
C VAL A 25 2.80 1.45 -3.84
N ASN A 26 2.43 0.42 -3.07
CA ASN A 26 1.08 0.30 -2.52
C ASN A 26 0.91 0.98 -1.16
N THR A 27 1.99 1.22 -0.41
CA THR A 27 1.93 1.76 0.95
C THR A 27 2.67 3.09 1.03
N LEU A 28 3.99 3.07 0.78
CA LEU A 28 4.81 4.28 0.92
C LEU A 28 4.48 5.33 -0.16
N GLY A 29 4.12 4.91 -1.37
CA GLY A 29 3.67 5.80 -2.44
C GLY A 29 2.48 6.67 -2.03
N PRO A 30 1.32 6.09 -1.67
CA PRO A 30 0.16 6.85 -1.18
C PRO A 30 0.45 7.70 0.05
N ILE A 31 1.24 7.20 1.01
CA ILE A 31 1.68 7.98 2.18
C ILE A 31 2.46 9.21 1.73
N GLY A 32 3.48 9.03 0.88
CA GLY A 32 4.33 10.11 0.39
C GLY A 32 3.54 11.17 -0.37
N VAL A 33 2.63 10.77 -1.27
CA VAL A 33 1.76 11.69 -2.01
C VAL A 33 0.83 12.45 -1.06
N THR A 34 0.23 11.76 -0.08
CA THR A 34 -0.67 12.37 0.89
C THR A 34 0.06 13.44 1.71
N LEU A 35 1.24 13.12 2.23
CA LEU A 35 2.05 14.05 3.02
C LEU A 35 2.53 15.23 2.18
N ALA A 36 2.99 14.99 0.94
CA ALA A 36 3.46 16.05 0.05
C ALA A 36 2.35 17.04 -0.33
N LEU A 37 1.11 16.57 -0.48
CA LEU A 37 -0.04 17.40 -0.85
C LEU A 37 -0.82 17.94 0.35
N LEU A 38 -0.46 17.57 1.59
CA LEU A 38 -1.23 17.90 2.79
C LEU A 38 -1.55 19.40 2.94
N PRO A 39 -0.60 20.35 2.71
CA PRO A 39 -0.91 21.77 2.83
C PRO A 39 -1.96 22.24 1.80
N LEU A 40 -1.87 21.74 0.57
CA LEU A 40 -2.80 22.09 -0.51
C LEU A 40 -4.18 21.48 -0.25
N LEU A 41 -4.23 20.24 0.24
CA LEU A 41 -5.47 19.58 0.63
C LEU A 41 -6.18 20.34 1.76
N GLN A 42 -5.44 20.83 2.76
CA GLN A 42 -6.00 21.64 3.84
C GLN A 42 -6.60 22.96 3.32
N GLN A 43 -5.87 23.68 2.46
CA GLN A 43 -6.35 24.94 1.86
C GLN A 43 -7.61 24.72 1.01
N ALA A 44 -7.62 23.67 0.20
CA ALA A 44 -8.73 23.34 -0.69
C ALA A 44 -9.90 22.63 0.01
N ARG A 45 -9.78 22.29 1.31
CA ARG A 45 -10.68 21.36 2.01
C ARG A 45 -10.87 20.04 1.25
N GLY A 46 -9.79 19.60 0.61
CA GLY A 46 -9.72 18.39 -0.21
C GLY A 46 -9.83 17.13 0.64
N ARG A 47 -10.08 16.01 -0.04
CA ARG A 47 -10.16 14.67 0.56
C ARG A 47 -9.20 13.75 -0.17
N VAL A 48 -8.62 12.80 0.56
CA VAL A 48 -7.85 11.69 -0.01
C VAL A 48 -8.68 10.43 0.15
N VAL A 49 -8.73 9.62 -0.91
CA VAL A 49 -9.35 8.30 -0.88
C VAL A 49 -8.29 7.27 -1.26
N ASN A 50 -7.87 6.48 -0.27
CA ASN A 50 -6.94 5.37 -0.47
C ASN A 50 -7.73 4.11 -0.82
N ILE A 51 -7.36 3.43 -1.91
CA ILE A 51 -8.03 2.19 -2.32
C ILE A 51 -7.26 0.99 -1.78
N THR A 52 -7.82 0.37 -0.75
CA THR A 52 -7.24 -0.81 -0.10
C THR A 52 -7.75 -2.11 -0.77
N SER A 53 -8.03 -3.14 0.01
CA SER A 53 -8.54 -4.44 -0.43
C SER A 53 -9.16 -5.17 0.76
N VAL A 54 -10.01 -6.18 0.52
CA VAL A 54 -10.35 -7.17 1.56
C VAL A 54 -9.09 -7.78 2.19
N LEU A 55 -8.01 -7.88 1.40
CA LEU A 55 -6.70 -8.35 1.85
C LEU A 55 -5.91 -7.34 2.69
N GLY A 56 -6.48 -6.16 2.97
CA GLY A 56 -6.01 -5.25 4.03
C GLY A 56 -6.63 -5.55 5.40
N ARG A 57 -7.56 -6.52 5.47
CA ARG A 57 -8.24 -6.96 6.69
C ARG A 57 -8.13 -8.46 6.93
N LEU A 58 -7.88 -9.23 5.88
CA LEU A 58 -7.68 -10.67 5.93
C LEU A 58 -6.37 -11.07 5.25
N ALA A 59 -5.50 -11.79 5.95
CA ALA A 59 -4.29 -12.34 5.38
C ALA A 59 -4.59 -13.67 4.67
N ALA A 60 -4.79 -13.62 3.34
CA ALA A 60 -5.11 -14.81 2.54
C ALA A 60 -4.10 -15.13 1.43
N ASN A 61 -3.18 -14.20 1.11
CA ASN A 61 -2.15 -14.40 0.09
C ASN A 61 -0.74 -14.22 0.69
N GLY A 62 0.22 -15.01 0.20
CA GLY A 62 1.64 -14.82 0.49
C GLY A 62 2.25 -13.63 -0.26
N GLY A 63 3.45 -13.23 0.16
CA GLY A 63 4.20 -12.12 -0.43
C GLY A 63 3.75 -10.73 0.00
N GLY A 64 4.20 -9.72 -0.73
CA GLY A 64 4.10 -8.32 -0.32
C GLY A 64 2.69 -7.72 -0.36
N TYR A 65 1.73 -8.34 -1.03
CA TYR A 65 0.43 -7.73 -1.29
C TYR A 65 -0.39 -7.49 -0.03
N CYS A 66 -0.69 -8.55 0.75
CA CYS A 66 -1.46 -8.42 1.99
C CYS A 66 -0.75 -7.45 2.94
N VAL A 67 0.56 -7.63 3.16
CA VAL A 67 1.36 -6.73 3.99
C VAL A 67 1.17 -5.27 3.57
N SER A 68 1.23 -4.98 2.27
CA SER A 68 1.05 -3.61 1.76
C SER A 68 -0.36 -3.06 1.96
N LYS A 69 -1.39 -3.90 1.85
CA LYS A 69 -2.79 -3.48 2.00
C LYS A 69 -3.18 -3.31 3.47
N PHE A 70 -2.65 -4.13 4.37
CA PHE A 70 -2.77 -3.90 5.82
C PHE A 70 -2.06 -2.60 6.22
N GLY A 71 -0.84 -2.37 5.69
CA GLY A 71 -0.11 -1.12 5.93
C GLY A 71 -0.85 0.12 5.43
N LEU A 72 -1.48 0.05 4.25
CA LEU A 72 -2.28 1.15 3.72
C LEU A 72 -3.59 1.34 4.50
N GLU A 73 -4.26 0.26 4.91
CA GLU A 73 -5.48 0.34 5.74
C GLU A 73 -5.17 1.00 7.09
N ALA A 74 -4.04 0.67 7.73
CA ALA A 74 -3.64 1.27 9.00
C ALA A 74 -3.28 2.76 8.89
N PHE A 75 -2.88 3.23 7.71
CA PHE A 75 -2.59 4.64 7.45
C PHE A 75 -3.85 5.46 7.13
N SER A 76 -4.87 4.84 6.53
CA SER A 76 -6.02 5.52 5.94
C SER A 76 -7.05 5.92 6.99
#